data_AF-A0A348NSB9-F1
#
_entry.id   AF-A0A348NSB9-F1
#
_cell.length_a   1.000
_cell.length_b   1.000
_cell.length_c   1.000
_cell.angle_alpha   90.00
_cell.angle_beta   90.00
_cell.angle_gamma   90.00
#
_symmetry.space_group_name_H-M   'P 1'
#
loop_
_entity.id
_entity.type
_entity.pdbx_description
1 polymer ?
#
loop_
_entity_poly.entity_id
_entity_poly.type
_entity_poly.pdbx_seq_one_letter_code
_entity_poly.pdbx_strand_id
1 'polypeptide(L)'
;GCPNSCARIQTADIGLKGQLVTIDGKQVPGYQVHLGGGLASTGREEAGLGRTVRGLKVSADGIADYTERVIRRFLQDRDAGADETFAQWAHRADEEALV
;
A
#
# COMPACT_ATOMS: atom_id res chain seq x y z
N GLY A 1 1.24 14.05 6.59
CA GLY A 1 -0.09 13.51 6.95
C GLY A 1 -0.10 13.01 8.38
N CYS A 2 -1.22 12.48 8.87
CA CYS A 2 -1.39 11.95 10.23
C CYS A 2 -2.41 10.77 10.23
N PRO A 3 -2.64 10.06 11.35
CA PRO A 3 -3.51 8.88 11.36
C PRO A 3 -5.00 9.18 11.21
N ASN A 4 -5.43 10.45 11.25
CA ASN A 4 -6.85 10.85 11.19
C ASN A 4 -7.50 10.59 9.81
N SER A 5 -6.71 10.23 8.80
CA SER A 5 -7.24 9.74 7.51
C SER A 5 -8.15 10.72 6.75
N CYS A 6 -7.90 12.03 6.85
CA CYS A 6 -8.63 13.03 6.04
C CYS A 6 -8.51 12.77 4.52
N ALA A 7 -7.44 12.09 4.08
CA ALA A 7 -7.20 11.66 2.70
C ALA A 7 -7.63 10.20 2.42
N ARG A 8 -8.37 9.55 3.33
CA ARG A 8 -8.92 8.19 3.19
C ARG A 8 -7.88 7.11 2.91
N ILE A 9 -6.91 6.99 3.82
CA ILE A 9 -5.76 6.07 3.74
C ILE A 9 -6.20 4.61 3.57
N GLN A 10 -7.16 4.14 4.37
CA GLN A 10 -7.51 2.72 4.41
C GLN A 10 -8.31 2.25 3.19
N THR A 11 -8.85 3.16 2.37
CA THR A 11 -9.68 2.83 1.21
C THR A 11 -8.99 3.16 -0.12
N ALA A 12 -7.68 3.36 -0.09
CA ALA A 12 -6.87 3.55 -1.30
C ALA A 12 -6.16 2.24 -1.65
N ASP A 13 -5.86 2.03 -2.94
CA ASP A 13 -4.97 0.95 -3.37
C ASP A 13 -3.61 1.04 -2.68
N ILE A 14 -3.03 2.25 -2.61
CA ILE A 14 -1.81 2.57 -1.85
C ILE A 14 -2.10 3.72 -0.91
N GLY A 15 -2.35 3.39 0.37
CA GLY A 15 -2.65 4.33 1.44
C GLY A 15 -1.42 4.70 2.26
N LEU A 16 -1.23 6.00 2.50
CA LEU A 16 -0.06 6.52 3.23
C LEU A 16 -0.43 7.13 4.59
N LYS A 17 -0.23 6.38 5.67
CA LYS A 17 -0.45 6.88 7.05
C LYS A 17 0.80 7.58 7.58
N GLY A 18 0.77 8.91 7.58
CA GLY A 18 1.89 9.72 8.07
C GLY A 18 2.18 9.53 9.56
N GLN A 19 3.44 9.35 9.91
CA GLN A 19 3.96 9.20 11.28
C GLN A 19 5.48 9.45 11.31
N LEU A 20 6.09 9.45 12.50
CA LEU A 20 7.54 9.28 12.62
C LEU A 20 7.89 7.80 12.45
N VAL A 21 8.91 7.53 11.63
CA VAL A 21 9.45 6.19 11.39
C VAL A 21 10.93 6.16 11.76
N THR A 22 11.42 5.00 12.21
CA THR A 22 12.83 4.82 12.55
C THR A 22 13.56 4.22 11.37
N ILE A 23 14.50 4.97 10.79
CA ILE A 23 15.38 4.53 9.69
C ILE A 23 16.81 4.76 10.15
N ASP A 24 17.66 3.74 10.07
CA ASP A 24 19.06 3.77 10.53
C ASP A 24 19.23 4.36 11.94
N GLY A 25 18.31 3.99 12.84
CA GLY A 25 18.29 4.45 14.23
C GLY A 25 17.81 5.89 14.46
N LYS A 26 17.43 6.62 13.40
CA LYS A 26 16.93 8.01 13.49
C LYS A 26 15.43 8.08 13.25
N GLN A 27 14.74 8.90 14.02
CA GLN A 27 13.33 9.22 13.79
C GLN A 27 13.22 10.26 12.67
N VAL A 28 12.56 9.90 11.57
CA VAL A 28 12.33 10.77 10.42
C VAL A 28 10.85 10.77 10.03
N PRO A 29 10.35 11.82 9.37
CA PRO A 29 9.01 11.79 8.77
C PRO A 29 8.89 10.63 7.77
N GLY A 30 7.79 9.90 7.83
CA GLY A 30 7.51 8.81 6.91
C GLY A 30 6.09 8.29 7.01
N TYR A 31 5.88 7.09 6.48
CA TYR A 31 4.56 6.50 6.30
C TYR A 31 4.54 5.04 6.73
N GLN A 32 3.48 4.61 7.42
CA GLN A 32 3.02 3.21 7.35
C GLN A 32 2.20 3.08 6.07
N VAL A 33 2.51 2.06 5.26
CA VAL A 33 1.75 1.78 4.04
C VAL A 33 0.57 0.85 4.33
N HIS A 34 -0.58 1.18 3.74
CA HIS A 34 -1.78 0.34 3.64
C HIS A 34 -1.97 -0.05 2.17
N LEU A 35 -2.24 -1.32 1.89
CA LEU A 35 -2.31 -1.84 0.51
C LEU A 35 -3.63 -2.55 0.23
N GLY A 36 -4.22 -2.27 -0.93
CA GLY A 36 -5.40 -2.95 -1.47
C GLY A 36 -6.75 -2.55 -0.86
N GLY A 37 -6.84 -1.32 -0.34
CA GLY A 37 -8.12 -0.73 0.07
C GLY A 37 -8.96 -0.31 -1.13
N GLY A 38 -10.26 -0.12 -0.92
CA GLY A 38 -11.16 0.42 -1.95
C GLY A 38 -12.62 0.40 -1.54
N LEU A 39 -13.41 1.29 -2.14
CA LEU A 39 -14.86 1.29 -2.00
C LEU A 39 -15.48 0.34 -3.02
N ALA A 40 -16.72 -0.07 -2.77
CA ALA A 40 -17.51 -0.74 -3.78
C ALA A 40 -17.68 0.20 -4.99
N SER A 41 -17.54 -0.34 -6.20
CA SER A 41 -17.65 0.37 -7.47
C SER A 41 -18.06 -0.60 -8.58
N THR A 42 -18.26 -0.11 -9.80
CA THR A 42 -18.59 -0.97 -10.95
C THR A 42 -17.54 -2.05 -11.23
N GLY A 43 -16.28 -1.82 -10.86
CA GLY A 43 -15.18 -2.80 -11.00
C GLY A 43 -14.80 -3.52 -9.70
N ARG A 44 -15.56 -3.32 -8.62
CA ARG A 44 -15.30 -3.92 -7.30
C ARG A 44 -16.61 -4.06 -6.54
N GLU A 45 -17.20 -5.25 -6.55
CA GLU A 45 -18.50 -5.48 -5.90
C GLU A 45 -18.43 -5.24 -4.38
N GLU A 46 -17.35 -5.66 -3.72
CA GLU A 46 -17.17 -5.52 -2.27
C GLU A 46 -16.12 -4.47 -1.90
N ALA A 47 -16.52 -3.55 -1.02
CA ALA A 47 -15.58 -2.63 -0.37
C ALA A 47 -14.62 -3.40 0.54
N GLY A 48 -13.39 -2.89 0.70
CA GLY A 48 -12.41 -3.49 1.60
C GLY A 48 -11.38 -2.48 2.09
N LEU A 49 -10.83 -2.74 3.28
CA LEU A 49 -9.76 -1.94 3.85
C LEU A 49 -8.39 -2.45 3.39
N GLY A 50 -7.44 -1.54 3.24
CA GLY A 50 -6.07 -1.89 2.91
C GLY A 50 -5.37 -2.55 4.09
N ARG A 51 -4.65 -3.66 3.81
CA ARG A 51 -3.84 -4.37 4.81
C ARG A 51 -2.51 -3.66 5.07
N THR A 52 -1.98 -3.84 6.26
CA THR A 52 -0.61 -3.41 6.60
C THR A 52 0.30 -4.61 6.64
N VAL A 53 1.51 -4.46 6.12
CA VAL A 53 2.59 -5.46 6.25
C VAL A 53 3.47 -5.09 7.44
N ARG A 54 3.89 -6.09 8.23
CA ARG A 54 4.72 -5.85 9.40
C ARG A 54 6.05 -5.24 8.97
N GLY A 55 6.42 -4.12 9.57
CA GLY A 55 7.69 -3.45 9.27
C GLY A 55 7.70 -2.61 7.99
N LEU A 56 6.64 -2.64 7.18
CA LEU A 56 6.52 -1.83 5.98
C LEU A 56 6.31 -0.34 6.32
N LYS A 57 7.43 0.33 6.56
CA LYS A 57 7.50 1.76 6.84
C LYS A 57 8.53 2.37 5.91
N VAL A 58 8.16 3.50 5.30
CA VAL A 58 9.00 4.17 4.31
C VAL A 58 9.25 5.60 4.77
N SER A 59 10.48 6.09 4.62
CA SER A 59 10.77 7.52 4.82
C SER A 59 9.97 8.35 3.81
N ALA A 60 9.73 9.62 4.13
CA ALA A 60 9.02 10.51 3.21
C ALA A 60 9.73 10.61 1.85
N ASP A 61 11.07 10.65 1.84
CA ASP A 61 11.88 10.74 0.62
C ASP A 61 11.89 9.43 -0.19
N GLY A 62 11.71 8.27 0.46
CA GLY A 62 11.73 6.96 -0.18
C GLY A 62 10.39 6.51 -0.78
N ILE A 63 9.32 7.32 -0.64
CA ILE A 63 7.97 6.86 -0.98
C ILE A 63 7.75 6.68 -2.48
N ALA A 64 8.40 7.51 -3.31
CA ALA A 64 8.32 7.40 -4.76
C ALA A 64 8.93 6.07 -5.23
N ASP A 65 10.14 5.77 -4.77
CA ASP A 65 10.85 4.52 -5.11
C ASP A 65 10.07 3.29 -4.65
N TYR A 66 9.52 3.33 -3.43
CA TYR A 66 8.67 2.24 -2.93
C TYR A 66 7.44 2.03 -3.82
N THR A 67 6.74 3.12 -4.15
CA THR A 67 5.53 3.08 -4.99
C THR A 67 5.84 2.51 -6.36
N GLU A 68 6.96 2.89 -6.98
CA GLU A 68 7.39 2.32 -8.25
C GLU A 68 7.69 0.82 -8.13
N ARG A 69 8.44 0.40 -7.11
CA ARG A 69 8.79 -1.03 -6.91
C ARG A 69 7.54 -1.90 -6.77
N VAL A 70 6.60 -1.51 -5.91
CA VAL A 70 5.39 -2.32 -5.67
C VAL A 70 4.48 -2.36 -6.91
N ILE A 71 4.36 -1.26 -7.65
CA ILE A 71 3.61 -1.23 -8.92
C ILE A 71 4.26 -2.13 -9.96
N ARG A 72 5.60 -2.09 -10.10
CA ARG A 72 6.31 -2.99 -11.03
C ARG A 72 6.14 -4.45 -10.63
N ARG A 73 6.18 -4.77 -9.34
CA ARG A 73 5.95 -6.12 -8.84
C ARG A 73 4.54 -6.60 -9.14
N PHE A 74 3.52 -5.76 -8.90
CA PHE A 74 2.14 -6.04 -9.30
C PHE A 74 2.03 -6.35 -10.80
N LEU A 75 2.61 -5.51 -11.67
CA LEU A 75 2.54 -5.72 -13.11
C LEU A 75 3.21 -7.01 -13.58
N GLN A 76 4.21 -7.50 -12.85
CA GLN A 76 4.91 -8.76 -13.13
C GLN A 76 4.14 -9.99 -12.63
N ASP A 77 3.53 -9.89 -11.45
CA ASP A 77 2.98 -11.06 -10.71
C ASP A 77 1.46 -11.21 -10.82
N ARG A 78 0.75 -10.20 -11.33
CA ARG A 78 -0.70 -10.25 -11.45
C ARG A 78 -1.14 -11.28 -12.49
N ASP A 79 -2.31 -11.87 -12.26
CA ASP A 79 -2.99 -12.63 -13.30
C ASP A 79 -3.62 -11.67 -14.33
N ALA A 80 -2.87 -11.40 -15.40
CA ALA A 80 -3.32 -10.53 -16.48
C ALA A 80 -4.47 -11.16 -17.30
N GLY A 81 -4.63 -12.49 -17.29
CA GLY A 81 -5.72 -13.17 -17.99
C GLY A 81 -7.06 -13.07 -17.25
N ALA A 82 -7.00 -12.90 -15.93
CA ALA A 82 -8.16 -12.70 -15.06
C ALA A 82 -8.45 -11.22 -14.76
N ASP A 83 -7.78 -10.28 -15.43
CA ASP A 83 -7.86 -8.82 -15.16
C ASP A 83 -7.68 -8.47 -13.67
N GLU A 84 -6.74 -9.15 -13.01
CA GLU A 84 -6.53 -8.99 -11.58
C GLU A 84 -6.16 -7.56 -11.19
N THR A 85 -6.92 -7.01 -10.24
CA THR A 85 -6.73 -5.67 -9.68
C THR A 85 -5.58 -5.61 -8.70
N PHE A 86 -5.04 -4.40 -8.47
CA PHE A 86 -3.99 -4.19 -7.46
C PHE A 86 -4.45 -4.64 -6.07
N ALA A 87 -5.70 -4.36 -5.71
CA ALA A 87 -6.25 -4.77 -4.42
C ALA A 87 -6.28 -6.29 -4.24
N GLN A 88 -6.74 -7.04 -5.23
CA GLN A 88 -6.73 -8.51 -5.17
C GLN A 88 -5.32 -9.05 -5.01
N TRP A 89 -4.40 -8.59 -5.86
CA TRP A 89 -3.00 -8.99 -5.80
C TRP A 89 -2.37 -8.67 -4.44
N ALA A 90 -2.54 -7.44 -3.93
CA ALA A 90 -1.96 -7.02 -2.67
C ALA A 90 -2.46 -7.83 -1.46
N HIS A 91 -3.70 -8.33 -1.51
CA HIS A 91 -4.23 -9.20 -0.44
C HIS A 91 -3.69 -10.63 -0.52
N ARG A 92 -3.51 -11.20 -1.72
CA ARG A 92 -2.99 -12.56 -1.90
C ARG A 92 -1.46 -12.68 -1.91
N ALA A 93 -0.75 -11.59 -2.22
CA ALA A 93 0.69 -11.61 -2.36
C ALA A 93 1.38 -11.91 -1.03
N ASP A 94 2.49 -12.65 -1.11
CA ASP A 94 3.40 -12.86 0.00
C ASP A 94 3.98 -11.51 0.46
N GLU A 95 4.27 -11.38 1.75
CA GLU A 95 4.71 -10.10 2.33
C GLU A 95 6.02 -9.59 1.70
N GLU A 96 6.90 -10.51 1.29
CA GLU A 96 8.15 -10.23 0.61
C GLU A 96 7.95 -9.49 -0.72
N ALA A 97 6.82 -9.68 -1.40
CA ALA A 97 6.52 -8.98 -2.64
C ALA A 97 6.03 -7.53 -2.41
N LEU A 98 5.71 -7.17 -1.16
CA LEU A 98 5.10 -5.89 -0.79
C LEU A 98 6.07 -4.91 -0.12
N VAL A 99 7.32 -5.33 0.16
CA VAL A 99 8.37 -4.57 0.86
C VAL A 99 9.46 -4.03 -0.06
#